data_AF-A0AAV2KZ66-F1
#
_entry.id   AF-A0AAV2KZ66-F1
#
_cell.length_a   1.000
_cell.length_b   1.000
_cell.length_c   1.000
_cell.angle_alpha   90.00
_cell.angle_beta   90.00
_cell.angle_gamma   90.00
#
_symmetry.space_group_name_H-M   'P 1'
#
loop_
_entity.id
_entity.type
_entity.pdbx_description
1 polymer ?
#
loop_
_entity_poly.entity_id
_entity_poly.type
_entity_poly.pdbx_seq_one_letter_code
_entity_poly.pdbx_strand_id
1 'polypeptide(L)'
;MVCCVWFQEQVTLRNLWEMRFQVIVSYEHSTWSSHSELWPHVPYWWANKCRPESLIQVFDHKKLQGRPEGFFVTGINLTEDLKYICTHPTETLKDLVMSTYPELLAWVREQTPGAKAEALNIIAGDFITECHFVPSVVRLNEKLLKWPY
;
A
#
# COMPACT_ATOMS: atom_id res chain seq x y z
N MET A 1 13.15 -9.07 14.72
CA MET A 1 12.52 -10.42 14.75
C MET A 1 11.32 -10.43 13.80
N VAL A 2 11.05 -11.53 13.11
CA VAL A 2 9.88 -11.68 12.21
C VAL A 2 8.65 -12.07 13.04
N CYS A 3 7.53 -11.42 12.81
CA CYS A 3 6.26 -11.70 13.48
C CYS A 3 5.65 -13.00 12.96
N CYS A 4 5.33 -13.93 13.85
CA CYS A 4 4.72 -15.21 13.48
C CYS A 4 3.21 -15.09 13.20
N VAL A 5 2.67 -15.99 12.37
CA VAL A 5 1.26 -16.00 11.94
C VAL A 5 0.26 -16.11 13.10
N TRP A 6 0.62 -16.79 14.19
CA TRP A 6 -0.24 -16.94 15.38
C TRP A 6 -0.58 -15.62 16.07
N PHE A 7 0.16 -14.54 15.76
CA PHE A 7 -0.11 -13.22 16.31
C PHE A 7 -1.14 -12.41 15.51
N GLN A 8 -1.64 -12.91 14.38
CA GLN A 8 -2.49 -12.13 13.46
C GLN A 8 -3.68 -11.45 14.16
N GLU A 9 -4.37 -12.13 15.06
CA GLU A 9 -5.51 -11.58 15.82
C GLU A 9 -5.10 -10.60 16.93
N GLN A 10 -3.81 -10.57 17.30
CA GLN A 10 -3.25 -9.75 18.37
C GLN A 10 -2.25 -8.70 17.88
N VAL A 11 -2.16 -8.47 16.56
CA VAL A 11 -1.21 -7.50 16.00
C VAL A 11 -1.66 -6.08 16.32
N THR A 12 -0.99 -5.51 17.30
CA THR A 12 -0.99 -4.08 17.60
C THR A 12 0.44 -3.58 17.61
N LEU A 13 0.67 -2.30 17.32
CA LEU A 13 2.01 -1.70 17.39
C LEU A 13 2.65 -1.88 18.78
N ARG A 14 1.83 -1.81 19.85
CA ARG A 14 2.27 -2.06 21.22
C ARG A 14 2.84 -3.46 21.39
N ASN A 15 2.06 -4.48 21.02
CA ASN A 15 2.46 -5.88 21.16
C ASN A 15 3.71 -6.19 20.31
N LEU A 16 3.78 -5.66 19.08
CA LEU A 16 4.95 -5.82 18.22
C LEU A 16 6.23 -5.24 18.88
N TRP A 17 6.14 -4.06 19.48
CA TRP A 17 7.27 -3.44 20.18
C TRP A 17 7.70 -4.17 21.45
N GLU A 18 6.72 -4.61 22.26
CA GLU A 18 6.98 -5.39 23.48
C GLU A 18 7.71 -6.69 23.15
N MET A 19 7.30 -7.38 22.08
CA MET A 19 7.89 -8.64 21.63
C MET A 19 9.10 -8.48 20.69
N ARG A 20 9.54 -7.24 20.41
CA ARG A 20 10.67 -6.94 19.50
C ARG A 20 10.48 -7.46 18.07
N PHE A 21 9.23 -7.63 17.63
CA PHE A 21 8.90 -7.89 16.24
C PHE A 21 8.99 -6.59 15.43
N GLN A 22 9.60 -6.69 14.25
CA GLN A 22 9.87 -5.54 13.39
C GLN A 22 9.46 -5.77 11.94
N VAL A 23 9.22 -7.02 11.56
CA VAL A 23 8.97 -7.43 10.17
C VAL A 23 7.81 -8.40 10.14
N ILE A 24 6.90 -8.21 9.18
CA ILE A 24 5.90 -9.20 8.77
C ILE A 24 6.32 -9.68 7.39
N VAL A 25 6.35 -10.99 7.18
CA VAL A 25 6.67 -11.60 5.88
C VAL A 25 5.46 -12.39 5.42
N SER A 26 4.79 -11.93 4.35
CA SER A 26 3.75 -12.71 3.68
C SER A 26 4.32 -13.42 2.46
N TYR A 27 3.79 -14.59 2.14
CA TYR A 27 4.22 -15.36 0.98
C TYR A 27 3.03 -15.92 0.20
N GLU A 28 2.95 -15.60 -1.09
CA GLU A 28 1.87 -16.03 -1.99
C GLU A 28 2.12 -17.46 -2.50
N HIS A 29 2.24 -18.40 -1.57
CA HIS A 29 2.35 -19.83 -1.85
C HIS A 29 1.97 -20.64 -0.61
N SER A 30 1.36 -21.82 -0.79
CA SER A 30 0.84 -22.65 0.31
C SER A 30 1.90 -23.09 1.33
N THR A 31 3.18 -22.94 1.03
CA THR A 31 4.30 -23.20 1.95
C THR A 31 4.24 -22.36 3.21
N TRP A 32 3.55 -21.21 3.23
CA TRP A 32 3.36 -20.44 4.46
C TRP A 32 2.77 -21.30 5.59
N SER A 33 1.92 -22.27 5.27
CA SER A 33 1.30 -23.17 6.26
C SER A 33 2.30 -24.07 6.99
N SER A 34 3.50 -24.26 6.43
CA SER A 34 4.58 -25.07 7.02
C SER A 34 5.58 -24.24 7.84
N HIS A 35 5.46 -22.90 7.82
CA HIS A 35 6.42 -21.97 8.40
C HIS A 35 5.70 -20.96 9.31
N SER A 36 5.93 -21.06 10.62
CA SER A 36 5.26 -20.19 11.61
C SER A 36 5.54 -18.69 11.42
N GLU A 37 6.65 -18.36 10.79
CA GLU A 37 7.13 -17.01 10.49
C GLU A 37 6.53 -16.42 9.20
N LEU A 38 5.92 -17.25 8.34
CA LEU A 38 5.32 -16.81 7.08
C LEU A 38 3.82 -16.60 7.25
N TRP A 39 3.39 -15.39 6.93
CA TRP A 39 1.99 -15.02 6.90
C TRP A 39 1.33 -15.52 5.60
N PRO A 40 0.00 -15.78 5.63
CA PRO A 40 -0.78 -15.99 4.42
C PRO A 40 -0.60 -14.84 3.44
N HIS A 41 -0.96 -15.11 2.18
CA HIS A 41 -0.95 -14.08 1.15
C HIS A 41 -1.73 -12.83 1.60
N VAL A 42 -1.06 -11.69 1.55
CA VAL A 42 -1.67 -10.38 1.76
C VAL A 42 -1.95 -9.78 0.38
N PRO A 43 -3.21 -9.60 -0.03
CA PRO A 43 -3.53 -9.13 -1.37
C PRO A 43 -2.88 -7.79 -1.70
N TYR A 44 -2.03 -7.79 -2.72
CA TYR A 44 -1.42 -6.58 -3.27
C TYR A 44 -2.26 -6.03 -4.41
N TRP A 45 -2.89 -4.86 -4.23
CA TRP A 45 -3.71 -4.26 -5.28
C TRP A 45 -2.87 -3.32 -6.14
N TRP A 46 -2.63 -3.76 -7.37
CA TRP A 46 -1.98 -3.01 -8.42
C TRP A 46 -2.95 -2.93 -9.61
N ALA A 47 -3.18 -1.75 -10.16
CA ALA A 47 -4.21 -1.58 -11.20
C ALA A 47 -3.68 -1.70 -12.64
N ASN A 48 -2.35 -1.82 -12.82
CA ASN A 48 -1.70 -1.93 -14.14
C ASN A 48 -2.14 -0.81 -15.10
N LYS A 49 -2.05 0.44 -14.66
CA LYS A 49 -2.44 1.62 -15.46
C LYS A 49 -1.24 2.52 -15.70
N CYS A 50 -1.22 3.13 -16.88
CA CYS A 50 -0.27 4.18 -17.27
C CYS A 50 -0.79 5.59 -16.98
N ARG A 51 -2.06 5.73 -16.57
CA ARG A 51 -2.71 7.01 -16.25
C ARG A 51 -3.14 7.07 -14.78
N PRO A 52 -2.82 8.16 -14.06
CA PRO A 52 -3.15 8.31 -12.65
C PRO A 52 -4.66 8.30 -12.38
N GLU A 53 -5.48 8.92 -13.23
CA GLU A 53 -6.94 8.97 -13.07
C GLU A 53 -7.54 7.56 -13.16
N SER A 54 -7.03 6.76 -14.10
CA SER A 54 -7.46 5.37 -14.28
C SER A 54 -7.06 4.49 -13.11
N LEU A 55 -5.88 4.74 -12.53
CA LEU A 55 -5.39 4.06 -11.34
C LEU A 55 -6.31 4.38 -10.14
N ILE A 56 -6.59 5.67 -9.92
CA ILE A 56 -7.46 6.19 -8.86
C ILE A 56 -8.86 5.60 -8.95
N GLN A 57 -9.47 5.59 -10.15
CA GLN A 57 -10.81 5.00 -10.35
C GLN A 57 -10.87 3.52 -9.95
N VAL A 58 -9.83 2.75 -10.27
CA VAL A 58 -9.76 1.33 -9.87
C VAL A 58 -9.66 1.20 -8.36
N PHE A 59 -8.85 2.02 -7.69
CA PHE A 59 -8.73 1.98 -6.23
C PHE A 59 -10.01 2.42 -5.53
N ASP A 60 -10.67 3.47 -6.01
CA ASP A 60 -11.94 3.92 -5.45
C ASP A 60 -13.03 2.84 -5.60
N HIS A 61 -13.11 2.19 -6.76
CA HIS A 61 -14.04 1.08 -6.93
C HIS A 61 -13.74 -0.08 -5.98
N LYS A 62 -12.46 -0.44 -5.82
CA LYS A 62 -12.07 -1.53 -4.92
C LYS A 62 -12.29 -1.19 -3.45
N LYS A 63 -12.17 0.07 -3.02
CA LYS A 63 -12.54 0.50 -1.65
C LYS A 63 -14.01 0.24 -1.34
N LEU A 64 -14.90 0.35 -2.33
CA LEU A 64 -16.33 0.05 -2.16
C LEU A 64 -16.60 -1.44 -1.93
N GLN A 65 -15.68 -2.32 -2.34
CA GLN A 65 -15.79 -3.77 -2.12
C GLN A 65 -15.36 -4.17 -0.70
N GLY A 66 -14.83 -3.22 0.08
CA GLY A 66 -14.32 -3.44 1.42
C GLY A 66 -12.93 -4.07 1.46
N ARG A 67 -12.36 -4.08 2.65
CA ARG A 67 -11.03 -4.61 2.91
C ARG A 67 -11.06 -6.15 2.97
N PRO A 68 -10.06 -6.84 2.37
CA PRO A 68 -9.83 -8.27 2.60
C PRO A 68 -9.67 -8.59 4.10
N GLU A 69 -9.76 -9.87 4.49
CA GLU A 69 -9.36 -10.27 5.84
C GLU A 69 -7.87 -9.96 6.05
N GLY A 70 -7.56 -8.94 6.86
CA GLY A 70 -6.19 -8.50 7.13
C GLY A 70 -5.86 -7.10 6.60
N PHE A 71 -4.68 -6.94 6.00
CA PHE A 71 -4.17 -5.65 5.54
C PHE A 71 -4.74 -5.26 4.18
N PHE A 72 -5.10 -3.98 4.05
CA PHE A 72 -5.32 -3.36 2.75
C PHE A 72 -4.00 -2.80 2.21
N VAL A 73 -3.44 -3.46 1.18
CA VAL A 73 -2.21 -3.04 0.50
C VAL A 73 -2.53 -2.53 -0.90
N THR A 74 -2.09 -1.31 -1.21
CA THR A 74 -2.21 -0.71 -2.55
C THR A 74 -0.86 -0.24 -3.06
N GLY A 75 -0.60 -0.45 -4.35
CA GLY A 75 0.58 0.05 -5.04
C GLY A 75 0.21 1.19 -5.97
N ILE A 76 0.65 2.41 -5.69
CA ILE A 76 0.48 3.55 -6.60
C ILE A 76 1.48 3.53 -7.78
N ASN A 77 2.26 2.46 -7.91
CA ASN A 77 3.20 2.23 -8.99
C ASN A 77 2.47 2.24 -10.34
N LEU A 78 2.91 3.09 -11.25
CA LEU A 78 2.45 3.05 -12.63
C LEU A 78 3.22 1.97 -13.38
N THR A 79 2.50 1.23 -14.23
CA THR A 79 3.14 0.29 -15.16
C THR A 79 3.24 0.97 -16.51
N GLU A 80 4.46 1.10 -17.03
CA GLU A 80 4.67 1.42 -18.43
C GLU A 80 4.06 0.29 -19.27
N ASP A 81 2.99 0.58 -20.01
CA ASP A 81 2.51 -0.37 -21.01
C ASP A 81 3.38 -0.26 -22.27
N LEU A 82 3.46 -1.34 -23.06
CA LEU A 82 4.27 -1.37 -24.29
C LEU A 82 3.95 -0.21 -25.24
N LYS A 83 2.71 0.31 -25.18
CA LYS A 83 2.29 1.46 -25.97
C LYS A 83 2.98 2.74 -25.50
N TYR A 84 3.04 2.99 -24.19
CA TYR A 84 3.74 4.12 -23.59
C TYR A 84 5.23 4.10 -23.95
N ILE A 85 5.87 2.94 -23.82
CA ILE A 85 7.30 2.74 -24.14
C ILE A 85 7.56 3.06 -25.62
N CYS A 86 6.72 2.53 -26.52
CA CYS A 86 6.87 2.75 -27.95
C CYS A 86 6.62 4.20 -28.38
N THR A 87 5.81 4.98 -27.66
CA THR A 87 5.51 6.38 -28.01
C THR A 87 6.40 7.40 -27.29
N HIS A 88 7.15 7.01 -26.25
CA HIS A 88 8.02 7.90 -25.46
C HIS A 88 9.43 7.31 -25.30
N PRO A 89 10.18 7.09 -26.39
CA PRO A 89 11.48 6.40 -26.34
C PRO A 89 12.59 7.16 -25.58
N THR A 90 12.36 8.44 -25.26
CA THR A 90 13.30 9.30 -24.52
C THR A 90 12.89 9.53 -23.07
N GLU A 91 11.72 9.07 -22.65
CA GLU A 91 11.24 9.21 -21.28
C GLU A 91 11.58 7.96 -20.46
N THR A 92 11.90 8.16 -19.19
CA THR A 92 12.16 7.09 -18.23
C THR A 92 10.94 6.83 -17.35
N LEU A 93 10.90 5.68 -16.68
CA LEU A 93 9.93 5.40 -15.62
C LEU A 93 9.94 6.49 -14.55
N LYS A 94 11.11 7.06 -14.25
CA LYS A 94 11.20 8.17 -13.31
C LYS A 94 10.44 9.39 -13.82
N ASP A 95 10.57 9.74 -15.09
CA ASP A 95 9.87 10.90 -15.67
C ASP A 95 8.35 10.69 -15.64
N LEU A 96 7.88 9.50 -16.05
CA LEU A 96 6.46 9.13 -15.96
C LEU A 96 5.95 9.21 -14.52
N VAL A 97 6.65 8.59 -13.57
CA VAL A 97 6.24 8.58 -12.16
C VAL A 97 6.25 10.01 -11.59
N MET A 98 7.26 10.82 -11.87
CA MET A 98 7.32 12.21 -11.38
C MET A 98 6.20 13.08 -11.97
N SER A 99 5.82 12.86 -13.23
CA SER A 99 4.74 13.63 -13.87
C SER A 99 3.35 13.36 -13.27
N THR A 100 3.15 12.16 -12.73
CA THR A 100 1.85 11.68 -12.22
C THR A 100 1.74 11.73 -10.70
N TYR A 101 2.88 11.77 -10.00
CA TYR A 101 2.98 11.81 -8.56
C TYR A 101 2.16 12.93 -7.88
N PRO A 102 2.10 14.18 -8.39
CA PRO A 102 1.29 15.22 -7.77
C PRO A 102 -0.18 14.83 -7.61
N GLU A 103 -0.76 14.20 -8.62
CA GLU A 103 -2.15 13.74 -8.62
C GLU A 103 -2.34 12.53 -7.70
N LEU A 104 -1.45 11.53 -7.82
CA LEU A 104 -1.49 10.35 -6.96
C LEU A 104 -1.32 10.72 -5.48
N LEU A 105 -0.46 11.68 -5.16
CA LEU A 105 -0.27 12.18 -3.81
C LEU A 105 -1.45 13.00 -3.30
N ALA A 106 -2.15 13.73 -4.17
CA ALA A 106 -3.40 14.37 -3.81
C ALA A 106 -4.41 13.32 -3.35
N TRP A 107 -4.58 12.25 -4.14
CA TRP A 107 -5.43 11.12 -3.75
C TRP A 107 -4.94 10.44 -2.46
N VAL A 108 -3.64 10.15 -2.31
CA VAL A 108 -3.08 9.54 -1.08
C VAL A 108 -3.44 10.36 0.17
N ARG A 109 -3.35 11.69 0.11
CA ARG A 109 -3.65 12.59 1.25
C ARG A 109 -5.11 12.53 1.69
N GLU A 110 -6.03 12.14 0.81
CA GLU A 110 -7.45 12.01 1.13
C GLU A 110 -7.78 10.70 1.85
N GLN A 111 -6.91 9.68 1.78
CA GLN A 111 -7.20 8.34 2.30
C GLN A 111 -7.33 8.32 3.82
N THR A 112 -8.11 7.36 4.33
CA THR A 112 -8.37 7.21 5.76
C THR A 112 -7.58 6.00 6.29
N PRO A 113 -6.77 6.15 7.35
CA PRO A 113 -6.14 5.01 8.01
C PRO A 113 -7.10 4.31 8.97
N GLY A 114 -6.72 3.11 9.44
CA GLY A 114 -7.41 2.40 10.51
C GLY A 114 -8.10 1.11 10.05
N ALA A 115 -9.10 0.68 10.84
CA ALA A 115 -9.76 -0.62 10.69
C ALA A 115 -11.04 -0.60 9.85
N LYS A 116 -11.48 0.57 9.38
CA LYS A 116 -12.69 0.69 8.54
C LYS A 116 -12.52 -0.09 7.24
N ALA A 117 -13.62 -0.54 6.66
CA ALA A 117 -13.60 -1.39 5.46
C ALA A 117 -12.95 -0.69 4.25
N GLU A 118 -13.07 0.62 4.18
CA GLU A 118 -12.53 1.47 3.12
C GLU A 118 -11.12 2.01 3.41
N ALA A 119 -10.56 1.69 4.59
CA ALA A 119 -9.30 2.26 5.06
C ALA A 119 -8.08 1.55 4.44
N LEU A 120 -7.11 2.35 3.99
CA LEU A 120 -5.82 1.83 3.49
C LEU A 120 -4.85 1.61 4.65
N ASN A 121 -4.07 0.53 4.58
CA ASN A 121 -3.08 0.19 5.61
C ASN A 121 -1.65 0.34 5.11
N ILE A 122 -1.36 -0.14 3.90
CA ILE A 122 -0.02 -0.12 3.30
C ILE A 122 -0.11 0.48 1.90
N ILE A 123 0.70 1.50 1.64
CA ILE A 123 0.78 2.19 0.35
C ILE A 123 2.21 2.03 -0.17
N ALA A 124 2.37 1.32 -1.28
CA ALA A 124 3.63 1.16 -2.00
C ALA A 124 3.70 2.11 -3.20
N GLY A 125 4.91 2.50 -3.61
CA GLY A 125 5.15 3.35 -4.76
C GLY A 125 6.62 3.31 -5.18
N ASP A 126 6.93 3.80 -6.38
CA ASP A 126 8.30 3.94 -6.89
C ASP A 126 8.86 5.32 -6.58
N PHE A 127 10.18 5.43 -6.38
CA PHE A 127 10.86 6.70 -6.07
C PHE A 127 10.30 7.43 -4.83
N ILE A 128 9.98 6.69 -3.76
CA ILE A 128 9.32 7.21 -2.54
C ILE A 128 10.05 8.34 -1.80
N THR A 129 11.32 8.59 -2.13
CA THR A 129 12.11 9.72 -1.60
C THR A 129 11.72 11.05 -2.24
N GLU A 130 11.00 11.02 -3.36
CA GLU A 130 10.60 12.19 -4.13
C GLU A 130 9.22 12.72 -3.69
N CYS A 131 8.95 13.99 -4.02
CA CYS A 131 7.68 14.71 -3.85
C CYS A 131 7.00 14.57 -2.47
N HIS A 132 7.76 14.32 -1.40
CA HIS A 132 7.25 14.11 -0.05
C HIS A 132 6.26 12.94 0.07
N PHE A 133 6.45 11.85 -0.68
CA PHE A 133 5.59 10.66 -0.55
C PHE A 133 5.59 10.09 0.85
N VAL A 134 6.76 9.75 1.41
CA VAL A 134 6.86 9.17 2.76
C VAL A 134 6.22 10.07 3.83
N PRO A 135 6.54 11.38 3.92
CA PRO A 135 5.84 12.27 4.85
C PRO A 135 4.32 12.31 4.64
N SER A 136 3.84 12.30 3.40
CA SER A 136 2.41 12.32 3.09
C SER A 136 1.69 11.08 3.61
N VAL A 137 2.27 9.89 3.43
CA VAL A 137 1.72 8.63 3.93
C VAL A 137 1.75 8.59 5.46
N VAL A 138 2.87 8.97 6.09
CA VAL A 138 2.98 8.98 7.57
C VAL A 138 1.94 9.91 8.18
N ARG A 139 1.74 11.10 7.58
CA ARG A 139 0.81 12.13 8.04
C ARG A 139 -0.66 11.70 8.03
N LEU A 140 -1.03 10.68 7.26
CA LEU A 140 -2.38 10.11 7.32
C LEU A 140 -2.74 9.64 8.72
N ASN A 141 -1.78 9.10 9.47
CA ASN A 141 -2.00 8.63 10.85
C ASN A 141 -2.40 9.75 11.82
N GLU A 142 -2.15 11.03 11.50
CA GLU A 142 -2.68 12.16 12.30
C GLU A 142 -4.21 12.15 12.34
N LYS A 143 -4.89 11.57 11.34
CA LYS A 143 -6.36 11.43 11.32
C LYS A 143 -6.86 10.51 12.44
N LEU A 144 -6.05 9.57 12.92
CA LEU A 144 -6.39 8.70 14.06
C LEU A 144 -6.30 9.43 15.40
N LEU A 145 -5.48 10.47 15.50
CA LEU A 145 -5.29 11.25 16.73
C LEU A 145 -6.42 12.25 16.97
N LYS A 146 -7.18 12.60 15.92
CA LYS A 146 -8.24 13.61 15.96
C LYS A 146 -9.62 13.05 16.33
N TRP A 147 -9.74 11.74 16.49
CA TRP A 147 -11.02 11.12 16.86
C TRP A 147 -11.05 10.90 18.38
N PRO A 148 -11.86 11.66 19.14
CA PRO A 148 -12.14 11.29 20.52
C PRO A 148 -13.03 10.04 20.49
N TYR A 149 -12.73 9.09 21.37
CA TYR A 149 -13.56 7.91 21.62
C TYR A 149 -15.05 8.26 21.80
#